data_AF-A0A9P9AEE0-F1
#
_entry.id   AF-A0A9P9AEE0-F1
#
_cell.length_a   1.000
_cell.length_b   1.000
_cell.length_c   1.000
_cell.angle_alpha   90.00
_cell.angle_beta   90.00
_cell.angle_gamma   90.00
#
_symmetry.space_group_name_H-M   'P 1'
#
loop_
_entity.id
_entity.type
_entity.pdbx_description
1 polymer ?
#
loop_
_entity_poly.entity_id
_entity_poly.type
_entity_poly.pdbx_seq_one_letter_code
_entity_poly.pdbx_strand_id
1 'polypeptide(L)'
;MAALHLLSDVLSYGIAGFSALCVQAHLTSKFTPAFSRNLEEKLPEHNKAVFWWAGISDAALRFVFVSINITITVLLLSDELRSFGLKFSLALLGVGFYSDMKLGESPIPHMLLCSIVGAAIWVR
;
A
#
# COMPACT_ATOMS: atom_id res chain seq x y z
N MET A 1 9.27 -26.39 -3.36
CA MET A 1 9.47 -25.80 -2.03
C MET A 1 10.45 -24.63 -2.09
N ALA A 2 11.76 -24.84 -2.24
CA ALA A 2 12.74 -23.74 -2.25
C ALA A 2 12.48 -22.61 -3.28
N ALA A 3 12.14 -22.97 -4.53
CA ALA A 3 11.82 -21.97 -5.56
C ALA A 3 10.53 -21.16 -5.29
N LEU A 4 9.55 -21.76 -4.59
CA LEU A 4 8.30 -21.09 -4.21
C LEU A 4 8.56 -20.10 -3.07
N HIS A 5 9.32 -20.51 -2.05
CA HIS A 5 9.75 -19.61 -0.98
C HIS A 5 10.56 -18.42 -1.53
N LEU A 6 11.50 -18.68 -2.45
CA LEU A 6 12.26 -17.61 -3.11
C LEU A 6 11.35 -16.62 -3.85
N LEU A 7 10.32 -17.12 -4.54
CA LEU A 7 9.35 -16.26 -5.20
C LEU A 7 8.55 -15.42 -4.19
N SER A 8 8.09 -16.02 -3.09
CA SER A 8 7.39 -15.28 -2.03
C SER A 8 8.28 -14.18 -1.43
N ASP A 9 9.57 -14.44 -1.26
CA ASP A 9 10.54 -13.47 -0.74
C ASP A 9 10.73 -12.30 -1.71
N VAL A 10 10.95 -12.58 -2.99
CA VAL A 10 11.09 -11.54 -4.02
C VAL A 10 9.85 -10.65 -4.09
N LEU A 11 8.65 -11.25 -4.08
CA LEU A 11 7.40 -10.50 -4.10
C LEU A 11 7.22 -9.68 -2.82
N SER A 12 7.54 -10.25 -1.65
CA SER A 12 7.46 -9.56 -0.36
C SER A 12 8.41 -8.36 -0.29
N TYR A 13 9.65 -8.50 -0.76
CA TYR A 13 10.60 -7.39 -0.85
C TYR A 13 10.16 -6.33 -1.86
N GLY A 14 9.55 -6.74 -2.98
CA GLY A 14 8.95 -5.82 -3.94
C GLY A 14 7.85 -4.96 -3.30
N ILE A 15 6.96 -5.57 -2.52
CA ILE A 15 5.90 -4.87 -1.78
C ILE A 15 6.50 -3.95 -0.72
N ALA A 16 7.50 -4.42 0.04
CA ALA A 16 8.18 -3.61 1.04
C ALA A 16 8.86 -2.37 0.43
N GLY A 17 9.49 -2.53 -0.74
CA GLY A 17 10.09 -1.45 -1.52
C GLY A 17 9.05 -0.46 -2.04
N PHE A 18 7.92 -0.94 -2.55
CA PHE A 18 6.80 -0.09 -2.95
C PHE A 18 6.25 0.73 -1.78
N SER A 19 6.01 0.11 -0.62
CA SER A 19 5.59 0.82 0.60
C SER A 19 6.60 1.87 1.05
N ALA A 20 7.90 1.59 0.95
CA ALA A 20 8.95 2.58 1.24
C ALA A 20 8.89 3.78 0.27
N LEU A 21 8.62 3.54 -1.02
CA LEU A 21 8.40 4.61 -2.00
C LEU A 21 7.14 5.43 -1.69
N CYS A 22 6.06 4.80 -1.23
CA CYS A 22 4.86 5.51 -0.75
C CYS A 22 5.20 6.43 0.42
N VAL A 23 5.91 5.95 1.44
CA VAL A 23 6.39 6.78 2.57
C VAL A 23 7.19 7.96 2.06
N GLN A 24 8.16 7.70 1.18
CA GLN A 24 9.01 8.74 0.62
C GLN A 24 8.18 9.79 -0.13
N ALA A 25 7.27 9.38 -1.02
CA ALA A 25 6.43 10.29 -1.80
C ALA A 25 5.49 11.10 -0.92
N HIS A 26 4.99 10.51 0.17
CA HIS A 26 4.24 11.25 1.17
C HIS A 26 5.11 12.25 1.92
N LEU A 27 6.43 12.10 2.07
CA LEU A 27 7.25 13.01 2.89
C LEU A 27 8.01 14.05 2.08
N THR A 28 8.36 13.76 0.82
CA THR A 28 9.14 14.65 -0.04
C THR A 28 8.90 14.37 -1.52
N SER A 29 8.94 15.40 -2.36
CA SER A 29 8.85 15.27 -3.82
C SER A 29 10.19 15.03 -4.52
N LYS A 30 11.32 15.03 -3.78
CA LYS A 30 12.67 15.06 -4.36
C LYS A 30 13.02 13.82 -5.20
N PHE A 31 12.57 12.64 -4.78
CA PHE A 31 12.98 11.38 -5.42
C PHE A 31 11.93 10.81 -6.37
N THR A 32 10.65 11.03 -6.08
CA THR A 32 9.51 10.58 -6.91
C THR A 32 8.51 11.72 -7.15
N PRO A 33 8.90 12.79 -7.86
CA PRO A 33 8.10 14.01 -7.98
C PRO A 33 6.75 13.78 -8.66
N ALA A 34 6.69 12.90 -9.67
CA ALA A 34 5.46 12.55 -10.35
C ALA A 34 4.49 11.80 -9.43
N PHE A 35 5.00 10.86 -8.62
CA PHE A 35 4.17 10.10 -7.69
C PHE A 35 3.67 10.98 -6.54
N SER A 36 4.53 11.84 -6.00
CA SER A 36 4.17 12.78 -4.94
C SER A 36 3.07 13.73 -5.40
N ARG A 37 3.16 14.24 -6.63
CA ARG A 37 2.12 15.08 -7.23
C ARG A 37 0.80 14.33 -7.40
N ASN A 38 0.85 13.09 -7.88
CA ASN A 38 -0.34 12.26 -8.00
C ASN A 38 -1.03 12.03 -6.64
N LEU A 39 -0.24 11.83 -5.57
CA LEU A 39 -0.78 11.75 -4.21
C LEU A 39 -1.41 13.08 -3.78
N GLU A 40 -0.76 14.22 -4.01
CA GLU A 40 -1.31 15.53 -3.67
C GLU A 40 -2.65 15.82 -4.40
N GLU A 41 -2.78 15.41 -5.66
CA GLU A 41 -3.98 15.62 -6.47
C GLU A 41 -5.12 14.63 -6.14
N LYS A 42 -4.80 13.36 -5.88
CA LYS A 42 -5.81 12.30 -5.73
C LYS A 42 -6.18 11.99 -4.29
N LEU A 43 -5.23 12.03 -3.37
CA LEU A 43 -5.42 11.59 -1.99
C LEU A 43 -6.59 12.30 -1.27
N PRO A 44 -6.84 13.62 -1.45
CA PRO A 44 -7.97 14.29 -0.80
C PRO A 44 -9.34 13.70 -1.19
N GLU A 45 -9.54 13.38 -2.47
CA GLU A 45 -10.79 12.78 -2.96
C GLU A 45 -10.96 11.35 -2.43
N HIS A 46 -9.88 10.58 -2.40
CA HIS A 46 -9.85 9.23 -1.81
C HIS A 46 -10.12 9.25 -0.30
N ASN A 47 -9.50 10.19 0.41
CA ASN A 47 -9.72 10.40 1.83
C ASN A 47 -11.18 10.72 2.13
N LYS A 48 -11.78 11.61 1.34
CA LYS A 48 -13.21 11.91 1.45
C LYS A 48 -14.04 10.68 1.13
N ALA A 49 -13.73 9.90 0.10
CA ALA A 49 -14.48 8.70 -0.25
C ALA A 49 -14.51 7.67 0.92
N VAL A 50 -13.40 7.45 1.60
CA VAL A 50 -13.26 6.44 2.66
C VAL A 50 -13.67 6.99 4.05
N PHE A 51 -13.23 8.21 4.37
CA PHE A 51 -13.31 8.80 5.71
C PHE A 51 -14.28 10.00 5.80
N TRP A 52 -15.22 10.16 4.86
CA TRP A 52 -16.21 11.26 4.87
C TRP A 52 -16.90 11.47 6.22
N TRP A 53 -17.11 10.40 6.99
CA TRP A 53 -17.81 10.39 8.27
C TRP A 53 -16.93 10.78 9.46
N ALA A 54 -15.60 10.73 9.31
CA ALA A 54 -14.67 10.85 10.43
C ALA A 54 -14.15 12.29 10.63
N GLY A 55 -14.34 13.19 9.67
CA GLY A 55 -13.92 14.60 9.76
C GLY A 55 -12.41 14.80 9.95
N ILE A 56 -11.59 13.81 9.56
CA ILE A 56 -10.13 13.84 9.74
C ILE A 56 -9.50 14.69 8.64
N SER A 57 -8.52 15.53 9.00
CA SER A 57 -7.80 16.35 8.03
C SER A 57 -6.86 15.51 7.16
N ASP A 58 -6.62 15.95 5.91
CA ASP A 58 -5.68 15.29 4.99
C ASP A 58 -4.25 15.22 5.57
N ALA A 59 -3.86 16.22 6.35
CA ALA A 59 -2.57 16.21 7.04
C ALA A 59 -2.47 15.07 8.07
N ALA A 60 -3.53 14.82 8.85
CA ALA A 60 -3.56 13.71 9.79
C ALA A 60 -3.60 12.36 9.06
N LEU A 61 -4.39 12.23 7.99
CA LEU A 61 -4.44 11.02 7.16
C LEU A 61 -3.09 10.72 6.49
N ARG A 62 -2.35 11.74 6.06
CA ARG A 62 -0.97 11.59 5.56
C ARG A 62 -0.07 10.91 6.60
N PHE A 63 -0.11 11.31 7.87
CA PHE A 63 0.65 10.63 8.93
C PHE A 63 0.21 9.17 9.13
N VAL A 64 -1.09 8.90 9.02
CA VAL A 64 -1.63 7.53 9.08
C VAL A 64 -1.09 6.69 7.93
N PHE A 65 -1.15 7.16 6.69
CA PHE A 65 -0.64 6.41 5.52
C PHE A 65 0.87 6.19 5.59
N VAL A 66 1.65 7.18 6.05
CA VAL A 66 3.08 7.01 6.30
C VAL A 66 3.32 5.92 7.34
N SER A 67 2.61 5.96 8.47
CA SER A 67 2.77 4.98 9.55
C SER A 67 2.38 3.57 9.11
N ILE A 68 1.30 3.44 8.35
CA ILE A 68 0.84 2.17 7.77
C ILE A 68 1.92 1.60 6.84
N ASN A 69 2.46 2.40 5.91
CA ASN A 69 3.45 1.91 4.97
C ASN A 69 4.79 1.57 5.65
N ILE A 70 5.23 2.34 6.65
CA ILE A 70 6.39 1.97 7.48
C ILE A 70 6.14 0.62 8.16
N THR A 71 4.95 0.44 8.74
CA THR A 71 4.56 -0.81 9.42
C THR A 71 4.60 -1.99 8.45
N ILE A 72 4.00 -1.85 7.26
CA ILE A 72 4.06 -2.88 6.22
C ILE A 72 5.51 -3.23 5.87
N THR A 73 6.35 -2.24 5.58
CA THR A 73 7.76 -2.45 5.25
C THR A 73 8.47 -3.22 6.37
N VAL A 74 8.33 -2.81 7.63
CA VAL A 74 8.97 -3.48 8.77
C VAL A 74 8.47 -4.92 8.93
N LEU A 75 7.16 -5.16 8.82
CA LEU A 75 6.57 -6.49 8.94
C LEU A 75 7.06 -7.44 7.84
N LEU A 76 7.22 -6.95 6.60
CA LEU A 76 7.65 -7.76 5.47
C LEU A 76 9.14 -8.10 5.47
N LEU A 77 9.96 -7.25 6.10
CA LEU A 77 11.40 -7.47 6.27
C LEU A 77 11.72 -8.50 7.37
N SER A 78 10.78 -8.80 8.28
CA SER A 78 10.94 -9.84 9.30
C SER A 78 10.33 -11.17 8.81
N ASP A 79 11.12 -12.24 8.76
CA ASP A 79 10.64 -13.57 8.35
C ASP A 79 9.47 -14.04 9.22
N GLU A 80 9.56 -13.83 10.53
CA GLU A 80 8.55 -14.22 11.53
C GLU A 80 7.22 -13.48 11.33
N LEU A 81 7.28 -12.19 10.95
CA LEU A 81 6.10 -11.33 10.86
C LEU A 81 5.56 -11.18 9.43
N ARG A 82 6.30 -11.61 8.41
CA ARG A 82 5.93 -11.40 7.00
C ARG A 82 4.55 -11.95 6.65
N SER A 83 4.08 -13.03 7.31
CA SER A 83 2.77 -13.62 6.97
C SER A 83 1.65 -12.67 7.40
N PHE A 84 1.80 -12.09 8.59
CA PHE A 84 0.93 -11.03 9.06
C PHE A 84 1.05 -9.78 8.20
N GLY A 85 2.28 -9.36 7.85
CA GLY A 85 2.54 -8.23 6.95
C GLY A 85 1.81 -8.35 5.62
N LEU A 86 1.90 -9.50 4.95
CA LEU A 86 1.22 -9.74 3.66
C LEU A 86 -0.31 -9.68 3.80
N LYS A 87 -0.88 -10.31 4.84
CA LYS A 87 -2.33 -10.26 5.10
C LYS A 87 -2.81 -8.85 5.43
N PHE A 88 -2.02 -8.11 6.20
CA PHE A 88 -2.30 -6.72 6.56
C PHE A 88 -2.28 -5.82 5.32
N SER A 89 -1.26 -5.96 4.46
CA SER A 89 -1.20 -5.26 3.17
C SER A 89 -2.41 -5.58 2.29
N LEU A 90 -2.81 -6.85 2.20
CA LEU A 90 -3.96 -7.25 1.39
C LEU A 90 -5.26 -6.62 1.89
N ALA A 91 -5.48 -6.58 3.21
CA ALA A 91 -6.66 -5.95 3.79
C ALA A 91 -6.72 -4.44 3.47
N LEU A 92 -5.58 -3.74 3.56
CA LEU A 92 -5.49 -2.32 3.26
C LEU A 92 -5.64 -1.99 1.77
N LEU A 93 -5.15 -2.85 0.88
CA LEU A 93 -5.42 -2.74 -0.55
C LEU A 93 -6.91 -2.86 -0.87
N GLY A 94 -7.66 -3.63 -0.07
CA GLY A 94 -9.13 -3.67 -0.16
C GLY A 94 -9.79 -2.32 0.11
N VAL A 95 -9.24 -1.53 1.04
CA VAL A 95 -9.72 -0.16 1.31
C VAL A 95 -9.44 0.77 0.12
N GLY A 96 -8.24 0.69 -0.45
CA GLY A 96 -7.87 1.45 -1.66
C GLY A 96 -8.73 1.08 -2.87
N PHE A 97 -8.94 -0.22 -3.11
CA PHE A 97 -9.83 -0.72 -4.16
C PHE A 97 -11.26 -0.21 -3.98
N TYR A 98 -11.79 -0.21 -2.75
CA TYR A 98 -13.12 0.34 -2.48
C TYR A 98 -13.18 1.84 -2.82
N SER A 99 -12.13 2.60 -2.51
CA SER A 99 -12.04 4.02 -2.84
C SER A 99 -12.07 4.26 -4.36
N ASP A 100 -11.26 3.52 -5.13
CA ASP A 100 -11.26 3.60 -6.61
C ASP A 100 -12.67 3.38 -7.16
N MET A 101 -13.33 2.30 -6.72
CA MET A 101 -14.68 1.94 -7.18
C MET A 101 -15.71 3.01 -6.83
N LYS A 102 -15.60 3.62 -5.64
CA LYS A 102 -16.51 4.68 -5.18
C LYS A 102 -16.32 5.97 -5.97
N LEU A 103 -15.10 6.27 -6.41
CA LEU A 103 -14.75 7.44 -7.21
C LEU A 103 -14.93 7.22 -8.72
N GLY A 104 -15.26 6.00 -9.15
CA GLY A 104 -15.34 5.65 -10.57
C GLY A 104 -13.97 5.64 -11.27
N GLU A 105 -12.89 5.53 -10.51
CA GLU A 105 -11.53 5.40 -11.05
C GLU A 105 -11.24 3.95 -11.48
N SER A 106 -10.21 3.77 -12.30
CA SER A 106 -9.83 2.44 -12.76
C SER A 106 -9.32 1.58 -11.58
N PRO A 107 -9.92 0.41 -11.30
CA PRO A 107 -9.51 -0.44 -10.19
C PRO A 107 -8.26 -1.29 -10.49
N ILE A 108 -7.74 -1.20 -11.72
CA ILE A 108 -6.64 -2.03 -12.22
C ILE A 108 -5.39 -1.95 -11.32
N PRO A 109 -4.93 -0.78 -10.83
CA PRO A 109 -3.75 -0.71 -9.98
C PRO A 109 -3.90 -1.51 -8.69
N HIS A 110 -5.04 -1.37 -7.99
CA HIS A 110 -5.30 -2.11 -6.76
C HIS A 110 -5.54 -3.60 -7.03
N MET A 111 -6.21 -3.97 -8.13
CA MET A 111 -6.34 -5.39 -8.52
C MET A 111 -4.98 -6.05 -8.77
N LEU A 112 -4.07 -5.35 -9.45
CA LEU A 112 -2.72 -5.84 -9.71
C LEU A 112 -1.96 -6.04 -8.40
N LEU A 113 -1.98 -5.04 -7.50
CA LEU A 113 -1.33 -5.13 -6.20
C LEU A 113 -1.94 -6.26 -5.33
N CYS A 114 -3.26 -6.39 -5.30
CA CYS A 114 -3.94 -7.51 -4.62
C CYS A 114 -3.51 -8.86 -5.18
N SER A 115 -3.33 -8.97 -6.49
CA SER A 115 -2.89 -10.21 -7.15
C SER A 115 -1.44 -10.55 -6.80
N ILE A 116 -0.56 -9.54 -6.77
CA ILE A 116 0.85 -9.69 -6.38
C ILE A 116 0.95 -10.14 -4.91
N VAL A 117 0.22 -9.47 -4.01
CA VAL A 117 0.20 -9.82 -2.58
C VAL A 117 -0.43 -11.20 -2.36
N GLY A 118 -1.53 -11.50 -3.05
CA GLY A 118 -2.18 -12.82 -3.00
C GLY A 118 -1.27 -13.93 -3.50
N ALA A 119 -0.53 -13.71 -4.58
CA ALA A 119 0.47 -14.65 -5.07
C ALA A 119 1.59 -14.85 -4.05
N ALA A 120 2.10 -13.78 -3.42
CA ALA A 120 3.11 -13.86 -2.38
C ALA A 120 2.64 -14.66 -1.16
N ILE A 121 1.36 -14.57 -0.79
CA ILE A 121 0.74 -15.37 0.27
C ILE A 121 0.62 -16.84 -0.16
N TRP A 122 0.17 -17.11 -1.39
CA TRP A 122 -0.09 -18.45 -1.88
C TRP A 122 1.18 -19.30 -2.05
N VAL A 123 2.26 -18.68 -2.53
CA VAL A 123 3.53 -19.37 -2.82
C VAL A 123 4.49 -19.40 -1.63
N ARG A 124 4.08 -18.84 -0.49
CA ARG A 124 4.84 -18.88 0.76
C ARG A 124 4.79 -20.26 1.41
#